data_AF-A0A1G1P730-F1
#
_entry.id   AF-A0A1G1P730-F1
#
_cell.length_a   1.000
_cell.length_b   1.000
_cell.length_c   1.000
_cell.angle_alpha   90.00
_cell.angle_beta   90.00
_cell.angle_gamma   90.00
#
_symmetry.space_group_name_H-M   'P 1'
#
loop_
_entity.id
_entity.type
_entity.pdbx_description
1 polymer ?
#
loop_
_entity_poly.entity_id
_entity_poly.type
_entity_poly.pdbx_seq_one_letter_code
_entity_poly.pdbx_strand_id
1 'polypeptide(L)'
;MIWIILVVIVLLAGIILLSGSSSPKKQTREQFLRSLAKFVEGDLRAIEGEPDAYGIRFIFEGQSFMYEDVSDRGFARPLFRQEGVYKAYLKTKTAGHFTLSFTEEPRSTTFVRSDVIIASKIPDEPTPQETRVHVPPKLKGLNIHTNDVQRANTLLENDKVVSIFSQLKNIDARGCPSMPLRIVDGEVILEFYSSMQKNPSRAALMRHISSMENYLEKFLRIVKLLQDERS
;
A
#
# COMPACT_ATOMS: atom_id res chain seq x y z
N MET A 1 -54.30 10.08 -28.40
CA MET A 1 -53.90 10.06 -26.97
C MET A 1 -53.54 8.66 -26.47
N ILE A 2 -54.40 7.64 -26.64
CA ILE A 2 -54.14 6.26 -26.16
C ILE A 2 -52.81 5.68 -26.65
N TRP A 3 -52.45 5.93 -27.92
CA TRP A 3 -51.17 5.47 -28.50
C TRP A 3 -49.92 6.10 -27.86
N ILE A 4 -50.00 7.35 -27.42
CA ILE A 4 -48.88 8.03 -26.76
C ILE A 4 -48.66 7.45 -25.36
N ILE A 5 -49.75 7.15 -24.65
CA ILE A 5 -49.70 6.53 -23.32
C ILE A 5 -49.07 5.12 -23.41
N LEU A 6 -49.43 4.35 -24.43
CA LEU A 6 -48.84 3.02 -24.68
C LEU A 6 -47.33 3.08 -24.93
N VAL A 7 -46.87 4.04 -25.74
CA VAL A 7 -45.43 4.24 -26.01
C VAL A 7 -44.67 4.63 -24.74
N VAL A 8 -45.24 5.50 -23.91
CA VAL A 8 -44.63 5.91 -22.63
C VAL A 8 -44.54 4.72 -21.66
N ILE A 9 -45.56 3.86 -21.58
CA ILE A 9 -45.55 2.66 -20.72
C ILE A 9 -44.48 1.67 -21.19
N VAL A 10 -44.34 1.45 -22.50
CA VAL A 10 -43.32 0.55 -23.05
C VAL A 10 -41.91 1.10 -22.80
N LEU A 11 -41.69 2.41 -22.95
CA LEU A 11 -40.42 3.06 -22.63
C LEU A 11 -40.08 2.97 -21.13
N LEU A 12 -41.06 3.20 -20.25
CA LEU A 12 -40.86 3.07 -18.80
C LEU A 12 -40.57 1.62 -18.39
N ALA A 13 -41.27 0.64 -18.97
CA ALA A 13 -41.00 -0.77 -18.75
C ALA A 13 -39.60 -1.17 -19.25
N GLY A 14 -39.17 -0.64 -20.40
CA GLY A 14 -37.81 -0.83 -20.93
C GLY A 14 -36.73 -0.26 -20.02
N ILE A 15 -36.92 0.95 -19.48
CA ILE A 15 -35.98 1.57 -18.53
C ILE A 15 -35.91 0.77 -17.22
N ILE A 16 -37.04 0.26 -16.72
CA ILE A 16 -37.08 -0.56 -15.50
C ILE A 16 -36.38 -1.92 -15.72
N LEU A 17 -36.57 -2.54 -16.89
CA LEU A 17 -35.88 -3.79 -17.27
C LEU A 17 -34.37 -3.59 -17.44
N LEU A 18 -33.93 -2.47 -18.03
CA LEU A 18 -32.52 -2.12 -18.16
C LEU A 18 -31.87 -1.73 -16.81
N SER A 19 -32.65 -1.15 -15.89
CA SER A 19 -32.21 -0.79 -14.54
C SER A 19 -32.13 -2.01 -13.59
N GLY A 20 -32.89 -3.08 -13.88
CA GLY A 20 -33.09 -4.22 -12.99
C GLY A 20 -31.97 -5.27 -12.93
N SER A 21 -30.96 -5.26 -13.80
CA SER A 21 -30.00 -6.37 -13.86
C SER A 21 -28.54 -5.99 -14.17
N SER A 22 -28.02 -5.00 -13.45
CA SER A 22 -26.56 -4.85 -13.33
C SER A 22 -26.15 -4.29 -11.98
N SER A 23 -26.63 -4.91 -10.89
CA SER A 23 -25.82 -4.88 -9.67
C SER A 23 -24.55 -5.67 -9.97
N PRO A 24 -23.36 -5.05 -10.10
CA PRO A 24 -22.13 -5.80 -10.32
C PRO A 24 -22.00 -6.79 -9.15
N LYS A 25 -22.05 -8.09 -9.45
CA LYS A 25 -21.83 -9.13 -8.44
C LYS A 25 -20.51 -8.81 -7.77
N LYS A 26 -20.54 -8.49 -6.47
CA LYS A 26 -19.31 -8.27 -5.69
C LYS A 26 -18.49 -9.53 -5.80
N GLN A 27 -17.30 -9.43 -6.40
CA GLN A 27 -16.36 -10.53 -6.52
C GLN A 27 -16.02 -11.05 -5.12
N THR A 28 -16.09 -12.37 -4.91
CA THR A 28 -15.68 -12.95 -3.63
C THR A 28 -14.16 -12.89 -3.48
N ARG A 29 -13.65 -12.97 -2.25
CA ARG A 29 -12.20 -13.02 -1.98
C ARG A 29 -11.51 -14.14 -2.76
N GLU A 30 -12.06 -15.34 -2.73
CA GLU A 30 -11.50 -16.50 -3.44
C GLU A 30 -11.50 -16.29 -4.96
N GLN A 31 -12.59 -15.74 -5.51
CA GLN A 31 -12.65 -15.40 -6.93
C GLN A 31 -11.60 -14.36 -7.29
N PHE A 32 -11.41 -13.34 -6.43
CA PHE A 32 -10.37 -12.33 -6.61
C PHE A 32 -8.98 -12.95 -6.61
N LEU A 33 -8.62 -13.77 -5.62
CA LEU A 33 -7.29 -14.39 -5.53
C LEU A 33 -7.00 -15.29 -6.73
N ARG A 34 -7.99 -16.08 -7.19
CA ARG A 34 -7.85 -16.90 -8.40
C ARG A 34 -7.70 -16.06 -9.66
N SER A 35 -8.50 -14.99 -9.80
CA SER A 35 -8.39 -14.07 -10.93
C SER A 35 -7.06 -13.32 -10.94
N LEU A 36 -6.57 -12.89 -9.78
CA LEU A 36 -5.29 -12.22 -9.65
C LEU A 36 -4.15 -13.18 -10.00
N ALA A 37 -4.15 -14.40 -9.45
CA ALA A 37 -3.15 -15.43 -9.76
C ALA A 37 -3.11 -15.73 -11.26
N LYS A 38 -4.28 -15.87 -11.91
CA LYS A 38 -4.35 -16.02 -13.36
C LYS A 38 -3.81 -14.80 -14.11
N PHE A 39 -4.15 -13.59 -13.66
CA PHE A 39 -3.75 -12.34 -14.30
C PHE A 39 -2.23 -12.14 -14.28
N VAL A 40 -1.58 -12.44 -13.15
CA VAL A 40 -0.11 -12.32 -13.02
C VAL A 40 0.64 -13.60 -13.40
N GLU A 41 -0.07 -14.59 -13.97
CA GLU A 41 0.48 -15.92 -14.30
C GLU A 41 1.21 -16.59 -13.10
N GLY A 42 0.66 -16.37 -11.91
CA GLY A 42 1.24 -16.79 -10.63
C GLY A 42 0.65 -18.06 -10.04
N ASP A 43 1.32 -18.55 -9.01
CA ASP A 43 0.94 -19.75 -8.28
C ASP A 43 0.33 -19.39 -6.92
N LEU A 44 -0.98 -19.66 -6.76
CA LEU A 44 -1.76 -19.41 -5.55
C LEU A 44 -1.59 -20.56 -4.56
N ARG A 45 -1.06 -20.26 -3.37
CA ARG A 45 -0.83 -21.23 -2.28
C ARG A 45 -1.35 -20.70 -0.95
N ALA A 46 -1.70 -21.60 -0.05
CA ALA A 46 -1.88 -21.24 1.35
C ALA A 46 -0.51 -20.93 1.98
N ILE A 47 -0.48 -20.00 2.94
CA ILE A 47 0.73 -19.69 3.73
C ILE A 47 0.79 -20.67 4.90
N GLU A 48 1.91 -21.38 5.00
CA GLU A 48 2.12 -22.37 6.06
C GLU A 48 2.12 -21.71 7.45
N GLY A 49 1.44 -22.32 8.42
CA GLY A 49 1.34 -21.80 9.79
C GLY A 49 0.33 -20.66 9.98
N GLU A 50 -0.25 -20.11 8.91
CA GLU A 50 -1.25 -19.05 8.98
C GLU A 50 -2.62 -19.50 8.44
N PRO A 51 -3.55 -19.89 9.32
CA PRO A 51 -4.92 -20.13 8.93
C PRO A 51 -5.52 -18.91 8.23
N ASP A 52 -6.13 -19.14 7.07
CA ASP A 52 -6.83 -18.14 6.27
C ASP A 52 -5.91 -17.08 5.62
N ALA A 53 -4.66 -17.44 5.34
CA ALA A 53 -3.68 -16.62 4.63
C ALA A 53 -3.26 -17.28 3.31
N TYR A 54 -3.17 -16.47 2.25
CA TYR A 54 -2.82 -16.91 0.90
C TYR A 54 -1.68 -16.10 0.31
N GLY A 55 -0.82 -16.76 -0.44
CA GLY A 55 0.27 -16.16 -1.20
C GLY A 55 0.14 -16.47 -2.69
N ILE A 56 0.48 -15.51 -3.55
CA ILE A 56 0.61 -15.69 -4.99
C ILE A 56 2.03 -15.32 -5.37
N ARG A 57 2.82 -16.32 -5.78
CA ARG A 57 4.18 -16.10 -6.28
C ARG A 57 4.17 -16.01 -7.80
N PHE A 58 4.86 -15.02 -8.35
CA PHE A 58 4.96 -14.81 -9.79
C PHE A 58 6.25 -14.09 -10.19
N ILE A 59 6.53 -14.05 -11.49
CA ILE A 59 7.64 -13.31 -12.09
C ILE A 59 7.07 -12.21 -12.96
N PHE A 60 7.61 -11.00 -12.84
CA PHE A 60 7.27 -9.87 -13.69
C PHE A 60 8.57 -9.19 -14.16
N GLU A 61 8.78 -9.10 -15.48
CA GLU A 61 10.01 -8.59 -16.09
C GLU A 61 11.31 -9.18 -15.48
N GLY A 62 11.32 -10.49 -15.21
CA GLY A 62 12.48 -11.19 -14.62
C GLY A 62 12.67 -10.97 -13.11
N GLN A 63 11.86 -10.13 -12.46
CA GLN A 63 11.89 -9.92 -11.02
C GLN A 63 10.82 -10.78 -10.34
N SER A 64 11.18 -11.41 -9.21
CA SER A 64 10.24 -12.21 -8.42
C SER A 64 9.40 -11.34 -7.49
N PHE A 65 8.09 -11.61 -7.47
CA PHE A 65 7.13 -10.96 -6.61
C PHE A 65 6.33 -11.98 -5.78
N MET A 66 5.87 -11.52 -4.63
CA MET A 66 4.91 -12.22 -3.79
C MET A 66 3.77 -11.26 -3.46
N TYR A 67 2.54 -11.67 -3.78
CA TYR A 67 1.35 -11.05 -3.24
C TYR A 67 0.83 -11.89 -2.08
N GLU A 68 0.66 -11.30 -0.91
CA GLU A 68 0.08 -11.97 0.26
C GLU A 68 -1.26 -11.34 0.61
N ASP A 69 -2.22 -12.16 0.98
CA ASP A 69 -3.50 -11.76 1.56
C ASP A 69 -3.64 -12.47 2.92
N VAL A 70 -3.50 -11.70 3.99
CA VAL A 70 -3.42 -12.18 5.37
C VAL A 70 -4.52 -11.54 6.23
N SER A 71 -4.99 -12.26 7.23
CA SER A 71 -5.96 -11.72 8.19
C SER A 71 -5.30 -10.69 9.11
N ASP A 72 -5.92 -9.51 9.27
CA ASP A 72 -5.47 -8.50 10.23
C ASP A 72 -5.88 -8.90 11.65
N ARG A 73 -5.04 -9.72 12.29
CA ARG A 73 -5.18 -10.07 13.70
C ARG A 73 -4.59 -8.93 14.55
N GLY A 74 -5.24 -7.76 14.54
CA GLY A 74 -4.82 -6.64 15.40
C GLY A 74 -4.80 -6.99 16.89
N PHE A 75 -4.39 -6.05 17.75
CA PHE A 75 -4.45 -6.16 19.23
C PHE A 75 -5.88 -6.20 19.82
N ALA A 76 -6.91 -6.53 19.02
CA ALA A 76 -8.26 -6.65 19.52
C ALA A 76 -8.35 -7.89 20.42
N ARG A 77 -8.69 -7.65 21.70
CA ARG A 77 -9.04 -8.70 22.66
C ARG A 77 -10.02 -9.69 22.01
N PRO A 78 -9.97 -10.99 22.36
CA PRO A 78 -10.79 -12.05 21.75
C PRO A 78 -12.31 -11.83 21.80
N LEU A 79 -12.80 -10.83 22.54
CA LEU A 79 -14.20 -10.43 22.63
C LEU A 79 -14.73 -9.63 21.42
N PHE A 80 -13.86 -9.05 20.59
CA PHE A 80 -14.26 -8.35 19.36
C PHE A 80 -13.42 -8.86 18.18
N ARG A 81 -13.56 -10.16 17.86
CA ARG A 81 -13.14 -10.66 16.54
C ARG A 81 -13.93 -9.91 15.48
N GLN A 82 -13.31 -8.94 14.82
CA GLN A 82 -13.80 -8.49 13.52
C GLN A 82 -13.39 -9.55 12.49
N GLU A 83 -14.20 -10.59 12.37
CA GLU A 83 -14.10 -11.52 11.24
C GLU A 83 -14.13 -10.71 9.94
N GLY A 84 -13.11 -10.87 9.09
CA GLY A 84 -13.13 -10.36 7.72
C GLY A 84 -12.32 -9.09 7.41
N VAL A 85 -11.47 -8.58 8.31
CA VAL A 85 -10.48 -7.55 7.93
C VAL A 85 -9.22 -8.23 7.43
N TYR A 86 -8.95 -8.13 6.14
CA TYR A 86 -7.75 -8.68 5.50
C TYR A 86 -6.84 -7.54 5.07
N LYS A 87 -5.54 -7.72 5.34
CA LYS A 87 -4.46 -6.92 4.79
C LYS A 87 -3.87 -7.65 3.60
N ALA A 88 -3.44 -6.89 2.61
CA ALA A 88 -2.70 -7.46 1.50
C ALA A 88 -1.35 -6.77 1.35
N TYR A 89 -0.36 -7.51 0.90
CA TYR A 89 1.00 -7.04 0.71
C TYR A 89 1.49 -7.42 -0.67
N LEU A 90 2.17 -6.49 -1.34
CA LEU A 90 3.03 -6.81 -2.48
C LEU A 90 4.48 -6.69 -2.03
N LYS A 91 5.23 -7.76 -2.23
CA LYS A 91 6.61 -7.89 -1.78
C LYS A 91 7.53 -8.26 -2.93
N THR A 92 8.75 -7.73 -2.89
CA THR A 92 9.83 -8.11 -3.80
C THR A 92 11.19 -7.87 -3.15
N LYS A 93 12.20 -8.66 -3.54
CA LYS A 93 13.55 -8.56 -2.99
C LYS A 93 14.46 -7.68 -3.83
N THR A 94 15.31 -6.91 -3.18
CA THR A 94 16.40 -6.13 -3.76
C THR A 94 17.74 -6.84 -3.51
N ALA A 95 18.81 -6.33 -4.12
CA ALA A 95 20.16 -6.77 -3.80
C ALA A 95 20.65 -6.10 -2.49
N GLY A 96 20.93 -6.93 -1.47
CA GLY A 96 21.55 -6.51 -0.21
C GLY A 96 20.58 -6.15 0.92
N HIS A 97 21.13 -5.74 2.05
CA HIS A 97 20.39 -5.46 3.28
C HIS A 97 20.20 -3.95 3.46
N PHE A 98 19.11 -3.42 2.89
CA PHE A 98 18.74 -2.02 3.03
C PHE A 98 17.39 -1.90 3.72
N THR A 99 17.30 -0.98 4.67
CA THR A 99 16.08 -0.68 5.42
C THR A 99 15.78 0.81 5.26
N LEU A 100 14.54 1.10 4.86
CA LEU A 100 13.98 2.44 4.72
C LEU A 100 12.53 2.39 5.17
N SER A 101 12.21 3.11 6.25
CA SER A 101 10.86 3.16 6.79
C SER A 101 10.42 4.59 7.02
N PHE A 102 9.11 4.79 6.96
CA PHE A 102 8.48 6.10 7.04
C PHE A 102 7.53 6.11 8.24
N THR A 103 7.70 7.08 9.13
CA THR A 103 6.85 7.29 10.29
C THR A 103 6.25 8.69 10.24
N GLU A 104 5.20 8.93 11.02
CA GLU A 104 4.63 10.29 11.13
C GLU A 104 5.64 11.21 11.83
N GLU A 105 5.84 12.40 11.29
CA GLU A 105 6.57 13.45 12.00
C GLU A 105 5.70 13.96 13.17
N PRO A 106 6.19 13.89 14.43
CA PRO A 106 5.41 14.36 15.57
C PRO A 106 5.10 15.85 15.38
N ARG A 107 3.81 16.20 15.35
CA ARG A 107 3.39 17.61 15.31
C ARG A 107 3.94 18.32 16.54
N SER A 108 4.86 19.25 16.34
CA SER A 108 5.38 20.16 17.37
C SER A 108 4.33 21.20 17.82
N THR A 109 3.05 20.82 17.91
CA THR A 109 1.95 21.70 18.33
C THR A 109 1.23 21.20 19.57
N THR A 110 1.91 20.44 20.42
CA THR A 110 1.56 20.40 21.84
C THR A 110 2.83 20.10 22.65
N PHE A 111 3.51 21.14 23.12
CA PHE A 111 4.13 21.05 24.43
C PHE A 111 2.99 20.75 25.41
N VAL A 112 2.67 19.47 25.58
CA VAL A 112 1.85 19.04 26.70
C VAL A 112 2.72 19.35 27.91
N ARG A 113 2.37 20.41 28.64
CA ARG A 113 2.79 20.58 30.04
C ARG A 113 2.14 19.44 30.82
N SER A 114 2.69 18.25 30.69
CA SER A 114 2.47 17.16 31.62
C SER A 114 3.83 16.82 32.19
N ASP A 115 3.97 17.02 33.50
CA ASP A 115 5.14 16.70 34.32
C ASP A 115 5.39 15.18 34.38
N VAL A 116 5.59 14.56 33.21
CA VAL A 116 6.09 13.20 33.06
C VAL A 116 7.34 13.32 32.21
N ILE A 117 8.45 13.54 32.91
CA ILE A 117 9.80 13.42 32.39
C ILE A 117 9.96 11.99 31.88
N ILE A 118 9.78 11.77 30.58
CA ILE A 118 10.41 10.66 29.89
C ILE A 118 11.81 11.15 29.57
N ALA A 119 12.75 10.79 30.45
CA ALA A 119 14.17 10.99 30.29
C ALA A 119 14.69 10.17 29.10
N SER A 120 14.66 10.77 27.92
CA SER A 120 15.61 10.48 26.83
C SER A 120 15.63 11.63 25.83
N LYS A 121 15.74 12.88 26.32
CA LYS A 121 16.32 13.96 25.52
C LYS A 121 17.82 13.89 25.70
N ILE A 122 18.49 13.12 24.86
CA ILE A 122 19.90 13.33 24.60
C ILE A 122 19.99 14.73 23.98
N PRO A 123 20.81 15.66 24.50
CA PRO A 123 20.99 16.96 23.87
C PRO A 123 21.40 16.76 22.41
N ASP A 124 20.71 17.45 21.50
CA ASP A 124 21.11 17.52 20.09
C ASP A 124 22.48 18.22 20.01
N GLU A 125 23.56 17.45 20.10
CA GLU A 125 24.81 17.88 19.47
C GLU A 125 24.53 18.08 17.98
N PRO A 126 25.09 19.12 17.34
CA PRO A 126 24.91 19.36 15.92
C PRO A 126 25.45 18.16 15.15
N THR A 127 24.57 17.23 14.81
CA THR A 127 24.89 16.08 13.97
C THR A 127 25.36 16.66 12.64
N PRO A 128 26.54 16.25 12.12
CA PRO A 128 27.02 16.68 10.82
C PRO A 128 25.91 16.49 9.77
N GLN A 129 25.74 17.45 8.85
CA GLN A 129 24.71 17.34 7.79
C GLN A 129 24.83 16.04 6.99
N GLU A 130 26.05 15.51 6.87
CA GLU A 130 26.37 14.25 6.19
C GLU A 130 25.78 12.99 6.87
N THR A 131 25.29 13.10 8.11
CA THR A 131 24.70 11.96 8.86
C THR A 131 23.17 11.97 8.88
N ARG A 132 22.51 12.88 8.14
CA ARG A 132 21.04 13.00 8.12
C ARG A 132 20.46 12.64 6.75
N VAL A 133 19.26 12.07 6.79
CA VAL A 133 18.46 11.82 5.59
C VAL A 133 17.85 13.13 5.09
N HIS A 134 18.11 13.49 3.84
CA HIS A 134 17.53 14.65 3.18
C HIS A 134 16.12 14.31 2.70
N VAL A 135 15.11 14.81 3.42
CA VAL A 135 13.70 14.55 3.08
C VAL A 135 13.24 15.51 1.97
N PRO A 136 12.85 15.01 0.79
CA PRO A 136 12.39 15.87 -0.30
C PRO A 136 11.07 16.58 0.06
N PRO A 137 10.79 17.80 -0.47
CA PRO A 137 9.59 18.56 -0.14
C PRO A 137 8.27 17.80 -0.35
N LYS A 138 8.20 16.92 -1.36
CA LYS A 138 7.03 16.08 -1.65
C LYS A 138 6.71 15.09 -0.52
N LEU A 139 7.70 14.72 0.29
CA LEU A 139 7.58 13.77 1.40
C LEU A 139 7.50 14.45 2.77
N LYS A 140 7.41 15.79 2.84
CA LYS A 140 7.30 16.56 4.08
C LYS A 140 6.20 16.04 5.02
N GLY A 141 6.47 16.02 6.33
CA GLY A 141 5.58 15.48 7.36
C GLY A 141 5.79 13.98 7.64
N LEU A 142 6.69 13.33 6.91
CA LEU A 142 7.15 11.97 7.19
C LEU A 142 8.57 12.04 7.78
N ASN A 143 8.79 11.30 8.85
CA ASN A 143 10.12 10.95 9.32
C ASN A 143 10.62 9.73 8.55
N ILE A 144 11.88 9.76 8.10
CA ILE A 144 12.50 8.66 7.35
C ILE A 144 13.60 8.04 8.21
N HIS A 145 13.47 6.75 8.49
CA HIS A 145 14.49 5.97 9.21
C HIS A 145 15.17 5.00 8.27
N THR A 146 16.49 4.90 8.36
CA THR A 146 17.30 4.01 7.54
C THR A 146 18.51 3.47 8.29
N ASN A 147 19.00 2.30 7.85
CA ASN A 147 20.28 1.75 8.27
C ASN A 147 21.47 2.25 7.41
N ASP A 148 21.21 2.93 6.30
CA ASP A 148 22.22 3.44 5.36
C ASP A 148 21.81 4.81 4.83
N VAL A 149 22.36 5.87 5.44
CA VAL A 149 22.00 7.27 5.13
C VAL A 149 22.42 7.67 3.72
N GLN A 150 23.59 7.22 3.26
CA GLN A 150 24.09 7.57 1.93
C GLN A 150 23.17 7.00 0.86
N ARG A 151 22.87 5.70 0.96
CA ARG A 151 21.97 5.01 0.04
C ARG A 151 20.55 5.55 0.06
N ALA A 152 20.05 5.90 1.24
CA ALA A 152 18.75 6.57 1.35
C ALA A 152 18.73 7.93 0.65
N ASN A 153 19.78 8.74 0.80
CA ASN A 153 19.88 10.03 0.11
C ASN A 153 19.98 9.86 -1.40
N THR A 154 20.80 8.94 -1.91
CA THR A 154 20.88 8.64 -3.35
C THR A 154 19.53 8.21 -3.92
N LEU A 155 18.78 7.36 -3.21
CA LEU A 155 17.44 6.97 -3.60
C LEU A 155 16.45 8.15 -3.62
N LEU A 156 16.55 9.05 -2.63
CA LEU A 156 15.66 10.21 -2.46
C LEU A 156 16.03 11.42 -3.33
N GLU A 157 17.23 11.45 -3.90
CA GLU A 157 17.63 12.43 -4.93
C GLU A 157 17.03 12.07 -6.30
N ASN A 158 16.59 10.83 -6.50
CA ASN A 158 15.96 10.41 -7.74
C ASN A 158 14.49 10.88 -7.83
N ASP A 159 14.24 11.91 -8.63
CA ASP A 159 12.90 12.49 -8.83
C ASP A 159 11.82 11.48 -9.24
N LYS A 160 12.18 10.44 -10.01
CA LYS A 160 11.22 9.40 -10.41
C LYS A 160 10.79 8.57 -9.20
N VAL A 161 11.71 8.22 -8.32
CA VAL A 161 11.43 7.49 -7.07
C VAL A 161 10.58 8.35 -6.14
N VAL A 162 10.98 9.60 -5.92
CA VAL A 162 10.23 10.54 -5.07
C VAL A 162 8.82 10.73 -5.59
N SER A 163 8.63 10.80 -6.91
CA SER A 163 7.29 10.85 -7.52
C SER A 163 6.46 9.61 -7.20
N ILE A 164 7.05 8.40 -7.29
CA ILE A 164 6.38 7.16 -6.90
C ILE A 164 5.99 7.20 -5.42
N PHE A 165 6.90 7.56 -4.52
CA PHE A 165 6.63 7.63 -3.09
C PHE A 165 5.53 8.64 -2.79
N SER A 166 5.56 9.81 -3.42
CA SER A 166 4.55 10.85 -3.26
C SER A 166 3.14 10.38 -3.67
N GLN A 167 3.01 9.48 -4.65
CA GLN A 167 1.72 8.91 -5.05
C GLN A 167 1.17 7.89 -4.04
N LEU A 168 2.04 7.28 -3.22
CA LEU A 168 1.68 6.31 -2.19
C LEU A 168 1.44 6.96 -0.82
N LYS A 169 1.84 8.23 -0.66
CA LYS A 169 1.59 9.00 0.55
C LYS A 169 0.08 9.22 0.75
N ASN A 170 -0.40 8.91 1.94
CA ASN A 170 -1.78 9.14 2.37
C ASN A 170 -1.82 10.24 3.42
N ILE A 171 -3.00 10.83 3.61
CA ILE A 171 -3.30 11.78 4.68
C ILE A 171 -4.62 11.32 5.30
N ASP A 172 -4.65 11.11 6.62
CA ASP A 172 -5.88 10.74 7.31
C ASP A 172 -6.81 11.95 7.52
N ALA A 173 -8.01 11.73 8.05
CA ALA A 173 -8.99 12.79 8.30
C ALA A 173 -8.51 13.87 9.30
N ARG A 174 -7.45 13.60 10.06
CA ARG A 174 -6.81 14.52 11.01
C ARG A 174 -5.61 15.24 10.40
N GLY A 175 -5.32 15.00 9.12
CA GLY A 175 -4.19 15.58 8.40
C GLY A 175 -2.86 14.87 8.69
N CYS A 176 -2.88 13.67 9.26
CA CYS A 176 -1.67 12.92 9.62
C CYS A 176 -1.19 12.11 8.39
N PRO A 177 0.04 12.34 7.89
CA PRO A 177 0.53 11.62 6.73
C PRO A 177 0.95 10.18 7.09
N SER A 178 0.72 9.25 6.18
CA SER A 178 1.16 7.85 6.33
C SER A 178 1.66 7.28 5.01
N MET A 179 2.64 6.39 5.08
CA MET A 179 3.23 5.72 3.91
C MET A 179 3.04 4.20 4.05
N PRO A 180 2.36 3.53 3.09
CA PRO A 180 2.21 2.07 3.09
C PRO A 180 3.43 1.31 2.54
N LEU A 181 4.40 2.05 1.99
CA LEU A 181 5.64 1.51 1.46
C LEU A 181 6.71 1.49 2.54
N ARG A 182 7.45 0.39 2.63
CA ARG A 182 8.68 0.27 3.41
C ARG A 182 9.67 -0.65 2.71
N ILE A 183 10.93 -0.49 3.00
CA ILE A 183 11.99 -1.43 2.63
C ILE A 183 12.56 -1.97 3.93
N VAL A 184 12.59 -3.28 4.11
CA VAL A 184 13.10 -3.93 5.33
C VAL A 184 14.04 -5.04 4.93
N ASP A 185 15.31 -4.92 5.33
CA ASP A 185 16.36 -5.90 5.08
C ASP A 185 16.45 -6.37 3.62
N GLY A 186 16.26 -5.43 2.68
CA GLY A 186 16.28 -5.72 1.25
C GLY A 186 14.97 -6.24 0.67
N GLU A 187 13.86 -6.21 1.42
CA GLU A 187 12.53 -6.50 0.89
C GLU A 187 11.72 -5.22 0.77
N VAL A 188 11.30 -4.87 -0.45
CA VAL A 188 10.35 -3.78 -0.69
C VAL A 188 8.95 -4.32 -0.44
N ILE A 189 8.22 -3.69 0.48
CA ILE A 189 6.90 -4.13 0.94
C ILE A 189 5.91 -2.97 0.77
N LEU A 190 4.82 -3.22 0.05
CA LEU A 190 3.68 -2.30 -0.07
C LEU A 190 2.44 -2.92 0.57
N GLU A 191 1.89 -2.23 1.57
CA GLU A 191 0.62 -2.59 2.19
C GLU A 191 -0.57 -2.02 1.40
N PHE A 192 -1.55 -2.86 1.09
CA PHE A 192 -2.85 -2.46 0.59
C PHE A 192 -3.82 -2.30 1.75
N TYR A 193 -4.30 -1.07 1.94
CA TYR A 193 -5.31 -0.79 2.95
C TYR A 193 -6.65 -1.45 2.60
N SER A 194 -7.38 -1.86 3.64
CA SER A 194 -8.75 -2.37 3.50
C SER A 194 -9.75 -1.28 3.09
N SER A 195 -9.47 -0.01 3.44
CA SER A 195 -10.30 1.15 3.11
C SER A 195 -10.05 1.65 1.68
N MET A 196 -11.13 2.01 0.98
CA MET A 196 -11.08 2.68 -0.32
C MET A 196 -10.51 4.11 -0.28
N GLN A 197 -10.48 4.73 0.88
CA GLN A 197 -10.01 6.12 1.03
C GLN A 197 -8.49 6.24 1.07
N LYS A 198 -7.78 5.12 1.20
CA LYS A 198 -6.33 5.07 1.26
C LYS A 198 -5.77 4.33 0.06
N ASN A 199 -4.65 4.83 -0.46
CA ASN A 199 -3.92 4.23 -1.56
C ASN A 199 -2.62 3.57 -1.08
N PRO A 200 -2.29 2.36 -1.54
CA PRO A 200 -3.10 1.54 -2.42
C PRO A 200 -4.24 0.87 -1.63
N SER A 201 -5.38 0.66 -2.29
CA SER A 201 -6.56 0.03 -1.70
C SER A 201 -6.73 -1.39 -2.23
N ARG A 202 -6.89 -2.35 -1.32
CA ARG A 202 -7.23 -3.74 -1.66
C ARG A 202 -8.57 -3.80 -2.37
N ALA A 203 -9.55 -3.05 -1.88
CA ALA A 203 -10.88 -3.03 -2.48
C ALA A 203 -10.87 -2.41 -3.89
N ALA A 204 -9.99 -1.45 -4.16
CA ALA A 204 -9.80 -0.88 -5.50
C ALA A 204 -9.14 -1.91 -6.43
N LEU A 205 -8.10 -2.60 -5.95
CA LEU A 205 -7.46 -3.69 -6.68
C LEU A 205 -8.44 -4.83 -7.02
N MET A 206 -9.32 -5.20 -6.09
CA MET A 206 -10.38 -6.18 -6.35
C MET A 206 -11.33 -5.76 -7.47
N ARG A 207 -11.66 -4.47 -7.58
CA ARG A 207 -12.53 -3.97 -8.65
C ARG A 207 -11.81 -3.89 -9.99
N HIS A 208 -10.50 -3.63 -9.98
CA HIS A 208 -9.68 -3.40 -11.16
C HIS A 208 -8.33 -4.12 -11.03
N ILE A 209 -8.33 -5.43 -11.27
CA ILE A 209 -7.14 -6.29 -11.15
C ILE A 209 -5.98 -5.79 -12.03
N SER A 210 -6.28 -5.22 -13.20
CA SER A 210 -5.27 -4.64 -14.11
C SER A 210 -4.46 -3.51 -13.48
N SER A 211 -4.96 -2.86 -12.42
CA SER A 211 -4.17 -1.89 -11.66
C SER A 211 -2.93 -2.49 -10.99
N MET A 212 -2.84 -3.82 -10.87
CA MET A 212 -1.65 -4.52 -10.39
C MET A 212 -0.40 -4.16 -11.20
N GLU A 213 -0.49 -4.08 -12.53
CA GLU A 213 0.64 -3.77 -13.41
C GLU A 213 1.29 -2.42 -13.04
N ASN A 214 0.46 -1.40 -12.75
CA ASN A 214 0.95 -0.09 -12.32
C ASN A 214 1.78 -0.16 -11.02
N TYR A 215 1.43 -1.07 -10.10
CA TYR A 215 2.21 -1.26 -8.88
C TYR A 215 3.51 -2.03 -9.16
N LEU A 216 3.46 -3.05 -10.02
CA LEU A 216 4.62 -3.83 -10.43
C LEU A 216 5.67 -2.97 -11.13
N GLU A 217 5.27 -2.13 -12.08
CA GLU A 217 6.16 -1.22 -12.78
C GLU A 217 6.84 -0.22 -11.82
N LYS A 218 6.08 0.35 -10.88
CA LYS A 218 6.62 1.26 -9.85
C LYS A 218 7.64 0.56 -8.97
N PHE A 219 7.33 -0.66 -8.54
CA PHE A 219 8.21 -1.48 -7.71
C PHE A 219 9.50 -1.83 -8.44
N LEU A 220 9.39 -2.26 -9.69
CA LEU A 220 10.55 -2.63 -10.49
C LEU A 220 11.52 -1.46 -10.68
N ARG A 221 11.01 -0.23 -10.85
CA ARG A 221 11.84 0.97 -10.91
C ARG A 221 12.62 1.21 -9.62
N ILE A 222 11.99 1.02 -8.46
CA ILE A 222 12.66 1.14 -7.16
C ILE A 222 13.73 0.05 -7.01
N VAL A 223 13.38 -1.19 -7.36
CA VAL A 223 14.30 -2.34 -7.25
C VAL A 223 15.53 -2.18 -8.13
N LYS A 224 15.37 -1.78 -9.41
CA LYS A 224 16.48 -1.59 -10.35
C LYS A 224 17.50 -0.56 -9.82
N LEU A 225 17.00 0.58 -9.31
CA LEU A 225 17.89 1.59 -8.70
C LEU A 225 18.65 1.07 -7.48
N LEU A 226 18.01 0.22 -6.68
CA LEU A 226 18.67 -0.40 -5.53
C LEU A 226 19.62 -1.54 -5.94
N GLN A 227 19.54 -2.06 -7.16
CA GLN A 227 20.44 -3.10 -7.66
C GLN A 227 21.67 -2.52 -8.38
N ASP A 228 21.52 -1.39 -9.07
CA ASP A 228 22.57 -0.81 -9.93
C ASP A 228 23.77 -0.23 -9.16
N GLU A 229 23.64 0.05 -7.86
CA GLU A 229 24.71 0.56 -6.99
C GLU A 229 25.84 -0.44 -6.66
N ARG A 230 25.86 -1.60 -7.34
CA ARG A 230 26.94 -2.61 -7.26
C ARG A 230 27.81 -2.71 -8.52
N SER A 231 27.73 -1.73 -9.43
CA SER A 231 28.59 -1.68 -10.63
C SER A 231 29.79 -0.77 -10.44
#